data_AF-A0A1J4TWH0-F1
#
_entry.id   AF-A0A1J4TWH0-F1
#
_cell.length_a   1.000
_cell.length_b   1.000
_cell.length_c   1.000
_cell.angle_alpha   90.00
_cell.angle_beta   90.00
_cell.angle_gamma   90.00
#
_symmetry.space_group_name_H-M   'P 1'
#
loop_
_entity.id
_entity.type
_entity.pdbx_description
1 polymer ?
#
loop_
_entity_poly.entity_id
_entity_poly.type
_entity_poly.pdbx_seq_one_letter_code
_entity_poly.pdbx_strand_id
1 'polypeptide(L)' 'MNYKEELLKKISFHTAKLGIIGLGYVGLPLGLTFTRKGFTVIGFDVDETKIPVLNAGKSYIKHIKADDIAEAVN' A
#
# COMPACT_ATOMS: atom_id res chain seq x y z
N MET A 1 28.54 -6.98 3.36
CA MET A 1 27.12 -7.18 3.69
C MET A 1 26.46 -7.77 2.46
N ASN A 2 25.80 -8.91 2.57
CA ASN A 2 25.14 -9.55 1.41
C ASN A 2 23.73 -8.96 1.20
N TYR A 3 23.15 -9.20 0.02
CA TYR A 3 21.82 -8.67 -0.34
C TYR A 3 20.73 -9.05 0.68
N LYS A 4 20.81 -10.24 1.26
CA LYS A 4 19.85 -10.70 2.28
C LYS A 4 19.93 -9.84 3.54
N GLU A 5 21.13 -9.56 4.04
CA GLU A 5 21.35 -8.71 5.22
C GLU A 5 20.85 -7.28 5.00
N GLU A 6 21.10 -6.72 3.82
CA GLU A 6 20.60 -5.39 3.46
C GLU A 6 19.08 -5.35 3.41
N LEU A 7 18.44 -6.35 2.79
CA LEU A 7 16.99 -6.46 2.73
C LEU A 7 16.37 -6.62 4.13
N LEU A 8 16.94 -7.50 4.96
CA LEU A 8 16.46 -7.69 6.33
C LEU A 8 16.55 -6.41 7.15
N LYS A 9 17.63 -5.63 7.00
CA LYS A 9 17.73 -4.29 7.61
C LYS A 9 16.63 -3.37 7.12
N LYS A 10 16.40 -3.29 5.80
CA LYS A 10 15.35 -2.44 5.21
C LYS A 10 13.95 -2.82 5.72
N ILE A 11 13.68 -4.11 5.91
CA ILE A 11 12.42 -4.60 6.49
C ILE A 11 12.32 -4.19 7.96
N SER A 12 13.34 -4.46 8.78
CA SER A 12 13.32 -4.11 10.21
C SER A 12 13.20 -2.61 10.47
N PHE A 13 13.83 -1.79 9.63
CA PHE A 13 13.77 -0.32 9.72
C PHE A 13 12.63 0.31 8.92
N HIS A 14 11.73 -0.49 8.33
CA HIS A 14 10.59 -0.02 7.53
C HIS A 14 10.97 0.85 6.31
N THR A 15 12.22 0.78 5.85
CA THR A 15 12.73 1.53 4.68
C THR A 15 12.65 0.73 3.38
N ALA A 16 12.16 -0.51 3.42
CA ALA A 16 11.83 -1.27 2.23
C ALA A 16 10.60 -0.67 1.55
N LYS A 17 10.64 -0.48 0.23
CA LYS A 17 9.44 -0.14 -0.56
C LYS A 17 8.70 -1.42 -0.90
N LEU A 18 7.41 -1.47 -0.61
CA LEU A 18 6.56 -2.63 -0.85
C LEU A 18 5.70 -2.40 -2.08
N GLY A 19 5.68 -3.36 -3.01
CA GLY A 19 4.76 -3.36 -4.15
C GLY A 19 3.61 -4.32 -3.89
N ILE A 20 2.37 -3.87 -4.11
CA ILE A 20 1.18 -4.73 -4.07
C ILE A 20 0.53 -4.77 -5.44
N ILE A 21 0.45 -5.96 -6.01
CA ILE A 21 -0.17 -6.20 -7.32
C ILE A 21 -1.58 -6.76 -7.10
N GLY A 22 -2.57 -6.01 -7.57
CA GLY A 22 -4.00 -6.23 -7.34
C GLY A 22 -4.49 -5.48 -6.10
N LEU A 23 -5.30 -4.45 -6.28
CA LEU A 23 -5.89 -3.64 -5.21
C LEU A 23 -7.34 -4.05 -4.92
N GLY A 24 -7.64 -5.34 -5.08
CA GLY A 24 -8.95 -5.88 -4.74
C GLY A 24 -9.20 -5.97 -3.23
N TYR A 25 -10.19 -6.79 -2.87
CA TYR A 25 -10.60 -7.04 -1.48
C TYR A 25 -9.47 -7.43 -0.52
N VAL A 26 -8.41 -8.09 -1.01
CA VAL A 26 -7.27 -8.51 -0.18
C VAL A 26 -6.12 -7.52 -0.26
N GLY A 27 -5.70 -7.14 -1.47
CA GLY A 27 -4.50 -6.34 -1.66
C GLY A 27 -4.61 -4.91 -1.14
N LEU A 28 -5.79 -4.28 -1.28
CA LEU A 28 -5.98 -2.92 -0.76
C LEU A 28 -5.87 -2.87 0.78
N PRO A 29 -6.61 -3.68 1.57
CA PRO A 29 -6.40 -3.74 3.02
C PRO A 29 -4.98 -4.13 3.45
N LEU A 30 -4.32 -5.01 2.70
CA LEU A 30 -2.92 -5.37 2.96
C LEU A 30 -2.00 -4.14 2.80
N GLY A 31 -2.19 -3.35 1.75
CA GLY A 31 -1.47 -2.10 1.52
C GLY A 31 -1.66 -1.11 2.65
N LEU A 32 -2.91 -0.86 3.03
CA LEU A 32 -3.24 0.03 4.15
C LEU A 32 -2.58 -0.42 5.45
N THR A 33 -2.55 -1.74 5.70
CA THR A 33 -1.90 -2.30 6.89
C THR A 33 -0.41 -1.98 6.92
N PHE A 34 0.29 -2.15 5.80
CA PHE A 34 1.72 -1.83 5.71
C PHE A 34 1.99 -0.33 5.77
N THR A 35 1.16 0.50 5.15
CA THR A 35 1.26 1.95 5.26
C THR A 35 1.11 2.40 6.72
N ARG A 36 0.13 1.86 7.47
CA ARG A 36 -0.02 2.13 8.92
C ARG A 36 1.15 1.63 9.78
N LYS A 37 1.93 0.67 9.29
CA LYS A 37 3.17 0.21 9.93
C LYS A 37 4.38 1.08 9.58
N GLY A 38 4.22 2.09 8.73
CA GLY A 38 5.28 3.02 8.34
C GLY A 38 6.07 2.61 7.10
N PHE A 39 5.62 1.60 6.36
CA PHE A 39 6.21 1.27 5.06
C PHE A 39 5.69 2.20 3.96
N THR A 40 6.54 2.51 3.00
CA THR A 40 6.10 3.05 1.71
C THR A 40 5.55 1.92 0.84
N VAL A 41 4.27 2.03 0.45
CA VAL A 41 3.59 1.04 -0.40
C VAL A 41 3.30 1.65 -1.77
N ILE A 42 3.55 0.90 -2.83
CA ILE A 42 3.15 1.21 -4.20
C ILE A 42 2.11 0.18 -4.63
N GLY A 43 0.89 0.64 -4.92
CA GLY A 43 -0.20 -0.19 -5.39
C GLY A 43 -0.27 -0.25 -6.92
N PHE A 44 -0.51 -1.44 -7.45
CA PHE A 44 -0.72 -1.70 -8.88
C PHE A 44 -2.05 -2.43 -9.07
N ASP A 45 -2.83 -2.05 -10.07
CA ASP A 45 -4.03 -2.79 -10.49
C ASP A 45 -4.16 -2.67 -12.02
N VAL A 46 -4.77 -3.67 -12.65
CA VAL A 46 -5.03 -3.66 -14.09
C VAL A 46 -6.23 -2.80 -14.45
N ASP A 47 -7.11 -2.55 -13.47
CA ASP A 47 -8.24 -1.66 -13.62
C ASP A 47 -7.81 -0.21 -13.38
N GLU A 48 -7.60 0.51 -14.48
CA GLU A 48 -7.17 1.90 -14.51
C GLU A 48 -8.15 2.84 -13.80
N THR A 49 -9.42 2.45 -13.61
CA THR A 49 -10.43 3.29 -12.94
C THR A 49 -10.22 3.38 -11.43
N LYS A 50 -9.56 2.38 -10.83
CA LYS A 50 -9.33 2.31 -9.38
C LYS A 50 -8.26 3.29 -8.90
N ILE A 51 -7.22 3.48 -9.71
CA ILE A 51 -6.01 4.23 -9.29
C ILE A 51 -6.34 5.71 -9.02
N PRO A 52 -7.04 6.45 -9.90
CA PRO A 52 -7.42 7.83 -9.62
C PRO A 52 -8.35 7.98 -8.42
N VAL A 53 -9.23 7.01 -8.18
CA VAL A 53 -10.14 7.01 -7.02
C VAL A 53 -9.34 6.93 -5.73
N LEU A 54 -8.39 5.98 -5.64
CA LEU A 54 -7.55 5.82 -4.46
C LEU A 54 -6.63 7.01 -4.24
N ASN A 55 -5.95 7.49 -5.30
CA ASN A 55 -5.06 8.65 -5.21
C ASN A 55 -5.80 9.95 -4.85
N ALA A 56 -7.12 10.02 -5.07
CA ALA A 56 -7.97 11.11 -4.61
C ALA A 56 -8.46 10.93 -3.15
N GLY A 57 -7.93 9.96 -2.40
CA GLY A 57 -8.33 9.66 -1.02
C GLY A 57 -9.70 9.01 -0.90
N LYS A 58 -10.23 8.42 -1.98
CA LYS A 58 -11.58 7.82 -2.01
C LYS A 58 -11.50 6.30 -2.03
N SER A 59 -12.52 5.66 -1.46
CA SER A 59 -12.67 4.21 -1.50
C SER A 59 -13.75 3.80 -2.51
N TYR A 60 -13.47 2.78 -3.32
CA TYR A 60 -14.47 2.08 -4.13
C TYR A 60 -14.95 0.78 -3.46
N ILE A 61 -14.33 0.35 -2.35
CA ILE A 61 -14.76 -0.81 -1.55
C ILE A 61 -15.62 -0.30 -0.40
N LYS A 62 -16.91 -0.64 -0.41
CA LYS A 62 -17.91 -0.14 0.57
C LYS A 62 -17.50 -0.31 2.04
N HIS A 63 -16.71 -1.33 2.36
CA HIS A 63 -16.30 -1.63 3.74
C HIS A 63 -14.93 -1.04 4.13
N ILE A 64 -14.29 -0.26 3.25
CA ILE A 64 -13.07 0.49 3.56
C ILE A 64 -13.42 1.97 3.57
N LYS A 65 -13.11 2.66 4.67
CA LYS A 65 -13.45 4.08 4.84
C LYS A 65 -12.56 4.94 3.94
N ALA A 66 -13.11 6.03 3.42
CA ALA A 66 -12.32 6.99 2.65
C ALA A 66 -11.15 7.57 3.46
N ASP A 67 -11.36 7.82 4.75
CA ASP A 67 -10.30 8.31 5.66
C ASP A 67 -9.08 7.38 5.71
N ASP A 68 -9.31 6.06 5.67
CA ASP A 68 -8.21 5.07 5.65
C ASP A 68 -7.39 5.16 4.36
N ILE A 69 -8.03 5.51 3.24
CA ILE A 69 -7.36 5.73 1.96
C ILE A 69 -6.64 7.07 1.98
N ALA A 70 -7.32 8.14 2.39
CA ALA A 70 -6.78 9.48 2.44
C ALA A 70 -5.52 9.56 3.31
N GLU A 71 -5.51 8.89 4.47
CA GLU A 71 -4.33 8.76 5.32
C GLU A 71 -3.15 8.09 4.61
N ALA A 72 -3.42 7.15 3.70
CA ALA A 72 -2.41 6.34 3.03
C ALA A 72 -1.83 6.94 1.74
N VAL A 73 -2.46 7.97 1.16
CA VAL A 73 -2.07 8.56 -0.14
C VAL A 73 -1.49 9.98 -0.05
N ASN A 74 -1.19 10.47 1.16
CA ASN A 74 -0.55 11.77 1.40
C ASN A 74 0.98 11.72 1.31
#